data_AF-A0A4P9YLH5-F1
#
_entry.id   AF-A0A4P9YLH5-F1
#
_cell.length_a   1.000
_cell.length_b   1.000
_cell.length_c   1.000
_cell.angle_alpha   90.00
_cell.angle_beta   90.00
_cell.angle_gamma   90.00
#
_symmetry.space_group_name_H-M   'P 1'
#
loop_
_entity.id
_entity.type
_entity.pdbx_description
1 polymer ?
#
loop_
_entity_poly.entity_id
_entity_poly.type
_entity_poly.pdbx_seq_one_letter_code
_entity_poly.pdbx_strand_id
1 'polypeptide(L)'
;FILYHHKCLSQKIVDVYTNSALYKLEEMIHWLMGWPAGLKLNNNLDKFLGELFLWILKIWTSAILPLKWALPFILVIIAFVSIIGLSLGLSLIIDIFSFSYFHFTLFYSMTSRIYHWHIGLLISLFHLFQGKKYNVLRNRFEPSDFSSNQLLLGTIMFTVLTFLFPTVFVYYLLF
;
A
#
# COMPACT_ATOMS: atom_id res chain seq x y z
N PHE A 1 -10.43 10.82 34.86
CA PHE A 1 -10.84 9.55 34.22
C PHE A 1 -9.67 8.79 33.60
N ILE A 2 -8.95 9.37 32.61
CA ILE A 2 -7.83 8.70 31.89
C ILE A 2 -6.73 8.22 32.85
N LEU A 3 -6.26 9.07 33.78
CA LEU A 3 -5.22 8.70 34.75
C LEU A 3 -5.60 7.48 35.63
N TYR A 4 -6.88 7.28 35.92
CA TYR A 4 -7.34 6.18 36.77
C TYR A 4 -7.50 4.86 35.99
N HIS A 5 -7.86 4.95 34.70
CA HIS A 5 -8.17 3.77 33.87
C HIS A 5 -7.14 3.49 32.77
N HIS A 6 -5.99 4.17 32.76
CA HIS A 6 -5.01 4.14 31.67
C HIS A 6 -4.55 2.72 31.28
N LYS A 7 -4.37 1.80 32.25
CA LYS A 7 -4.00 0.40 31.97
C LYS A 7 -5.10 -0.39 31.26
N CYS A 8 -6.34 -0.28 31.74
CA CYS A 8 -7.49 -0.92 31.10
C CYS A 8 -7.76 -0.32 29.72
N LEU A 9 -7.61 0.99 29.59
CA LEU A 9 -7.79 1.71 28.32
C LEU A 9 -6.71 1.30 27.32
N SER A 10 -5.43 1.25 27.71
CA SER A 10 -4.35 0.82 26.83
C SER A 10 -4.56 -0.60 26.32
N GLN A 11 -5.01 -1.51 27.18
CA GLN A 11 -5.26 -2.88 26.79
C GLN A 11 -6.41 -2.97 25.77
N LYS A 12 -7.52 -2.26 26.03
CA LYS A 12 -8.64 -2.20 25.08
C LYS A 12 -8.25 -1.57 23.74
N ILE A 13 -7.43 -0.52 23.75
CA ILE A 13 -6.92 0.10 22.52
C ILE A 13 -6.09 -0.90 21.71
N VAL A 14 -5.18 -1.61 22.37
CA VAL A 14 -4.33 -2.62 21.72
C VAL A 14 -5.17 -3.76 21.17
N ASP A 15 -6.11 -4.28 21.95
CA ASP A 15 -6.96 -5.39 21.54
C ASP A 15 -7.85 -4.99 20.35
N VAL A 16 -8.41 -3.79 20.34
CA VAL A 16 -9.16 -3.25 19.19
C VAL A 16 -8.23 -3.09 17.99
N TYR A 17 -7.04 -2.52 18.17
CA TYR A 17 -6.14 -2.30 17.05
C TYR A 17 -5.66 -3.62 16.41
N THR A 18 -5.23 -4.57 17.23
CA THR A 18 -4.72 -5.87 16.77
C THR A 18 -5.83 -6.74 16.19
N ASN A 19 -6.93 -6.94 16.91
CA ASN A 19 -8.00 -7.86 16.49
C ASN A 19 -8.90 -7.28 15.39
N SER A 20 -8.96 -5.95 15.23
CA SER A 20 -9.81 -5.34 14.20
C SER A 20 -9.00 -4.88 13.00
N ALA A 21 -7.98 -4.05 13.19
CA ALA A 21 -7.32 -3.40 12.06
C ALA A 21 -6.33 -4.37 11.38
N LEU A 22 -5.42 -4.97 12.15
CA LEU A 22 -4.40 -5.86 11.59
C LEU A 22 -5.00 -7.17 11.04
N TYR A 23 -5.87 -7.81 11.82
CA TYR A 23 -6.53 -9.06 11.40
C TYR A 23 -7.37 -8.90 10.13
N LYS A 24 -8.21 -7.85 10.04
CA LYS A 24 -9.01 -7.61 8.83
C LYS A 24 -8.14 -7.31 7.61
N LEU A 25 -7.01 -6.61 7.82
CA LEU A 25 -6.08 -6.29 6.74
C LEU A 25 -5.40 -7.56 6.22
N GLU A 26 -4.97 -8.46 7.12
CA GLU A 26 -4.44 -9.78 6.78
C GLU A 26 -5.46 -10.65 6.05
N GLU A 27 -6.70 -10.72 6.55
CA GLU A 27 -7.81 -11.43 5.91
C GLU A 27 -8.09 -10.87 4.50
N MET A 28 -8.08 -9.55 4.34
CA MET A 28 -8.27 -8.90 3.03
C MET A 28 -7.16 -9.25 2.06
N ILE A 29 -5.89 -9.31 2.50
CA ILE A 29 -4.77 -9.73 1.64
C ILE A 29 -4.92 -11.21 1.25
N HIS A 30 -5.29 -12.08 2.18
CA HIS A 30 -5.53 -13.50 1.87
C HIS A 30 -6.72 -13.71 0.94
N TRP A 31 -7.79 -12.94 1.11
CA TRP A 31 -8.94 -12.94 0.20
C TRP A 31 -8.53 -12.52 -1.22
N LEU A 32 -7.66 -11.52 -1.31
CA LEU A 32 -7.11 -11.01 -2.57
C LEU A 32 -6.24 -12.05 -3.30
N MET A 33 -5.41 -12.79 -2.54
CA MET A 33 -4.57 -13.89 -3.06
C MET A 33 -5.36 -15.15 -3.49
N GLY A 34 -6.65 -15.21 -3.17
CA GLY A 34 -7.53 -16.34 -3.44
C GLY A 34 -8.21 -16.23 -4.80
N TRP A 35 -9.44 -15.71 -4.81
CA TRP A 35 -10.20 -15.32 -5.99
C TRP A 35 -11.14 -14.16 -5.61
N PRO A 36 -10.63 -12.92 -5.60
CA PRO A 36 -11.40 -11.77 -5.16
C PRO A 36 -12.59 -11.56 -6.09
N ALA A 37 -13.80 -11.59 -5.53
CA ALA A 37 -15.05 -11.43 -6.29
C ALA A 37 -15.17 -12.36 -7.53
N GLY A 38 -14.51 -13.52 -7.53
CA GLY A 38 -14.48 -14.45 -8.66
C GLY A 38 -13.57 -14.05 -9.83
N LEU A 39 -12.75 -13.00 -9.67
CA LEU A 39 -11.76 -12.59 -10.66
C LEU A 39 -10.55 -13.53 -10.61
N LYS A 40 -10.22 -14.13 -11.76
CA LYS A 40 -9.01 -14.95 -11.91
C LYS A 40 -7.80 -14.05 -12.16
N LEU A 41 -7.08 -13.72 -11.09
CA LEU A 41 -5.84 -12.95 -11.15
C LEU A 41 -4.67 -13.80 -11.67
N ASN A 42 -3.55 -13.14 -11.99
CA ASN A 42 -2.34 -13.85 -12.33
C ASN A 42 -1.69 -14.41 -11.06
N ASN A 43 -1.76 -15.73 -10.87
CA ASN A 43 -1.29 -16.41 -9.65
C ASN A 43 0.14 -16.03 -9.21
N ASN A 44 1.07 -15.83 -10.14
CA ASN A 44 2.46 -15.54 -9.79
C ASN A 44 2.61 -14.11 -9.24
N LEU A 45 2.02 -13.13 -9.94
CA LEU A 45 2.08 -11.74 -9.53
C LEU A 45 1.24 -11.48 -8.27
N ASP A 46 0.06 -12.09 -8.21
CA ASP A 46 -0.84 -12.04 -7.07
C ASP A 46 -0.17 -12.58 -5.80
N LYS A 47 0.45 -13.76 -5.89
CA LYS A 47 1.25 -14.32 -4.80
C LYS A 47 2.39 -13.40 -4.37
N PHE A 48 3.15 -12.86 -5.33
CA PHE A 48 4.25 -11.94 -5.04
C PHE A 48 3.78 -10.68 -4.30
N LEU A 49 2.72 -10.03 -4.79
CA LEU A 49 2.17 -8.83 -4.16
C LEU A 49 1.58 -9.14 -2.78
N GLY A 50 0.84 -10.23 -2.65
CA GLY A 50 0.28 -10.68 -1.38
C GLY A 50 1.37 -10.96 -0.33
N GLU A 51 2.40 -11.73 -0.68
CA GLU A 51 3.55 -11.99 0.21
C GLU A 51 4.28 -10.70 0.60
N LEU A 52 4.42 -9.75 -0.33
CA LEU A 52 5.01 -8.44 -0.06
C LEU A 52 4.18 -7.64 0.97
N PHE A 53 2.86 -7.55 0.81
CA PHE A 53 2.01 -6.83 1.76
C PHE A 53 1.95 -7.50 3.12
N LEU A 54 1.87 -8.84 3.17
CA LEU A 54 1.96 -9.60 4.42
C LEU A 54 3.31 -9.40 5.12
N TRP A 55 4.40 -9.34 4.37
CA TRP A 55 5.73 -9.07 4.92
C TRP A 55 5.81 -7.68 5.55
N ILE A 56 5.29 -6.64 4.88
CA ILE A 56 5.22 -5.29 5.44
C ILE A 56 4.33 -5.27 6.69
N LEU A 57 3.18 -5.95 6.66
CA LEU A 57 2.27 -6.05 7.80
C LEU A 57 2.95 -6.73 9.00
N LYS A 58 3.78 -7.75 8.76
CA LYS A 58 4.57 -8.42 9.79
C LYS A 58 5.63 -7.50 10.41
N ILE A 59 6.32 -6.70 9.59
CA ILE A 59 7.27 -5.69 10.08
C ILE A 59 6.53 -4.68 10.96
N TRP A 60 5.38 -4.20 10.49
CA TRP A 60 4.56 -3.25 11.22
C TRP A 60 4.07 -3.79 12.56
N THR A 61 3.58 -5.02 12.57
CA THR A 61 3.16 -5.73 13.80
C THR A 61 4.31 -5.87 14.79
N SER A 62 5.52 -6.17 14.28
CA SER A 62 6.73 -6.26 15.11
C SER A 62 7.13 -4.89 15.68
N ALA A 63 6.95 -3.81 14.91
CA ALA A 63 7.24 -2.44 15.35
C ALA A 63 6.24 -1.90 16.40
N ILE A 64 4.99 -2.38 16.39
CA ILE A 64 3.96 -2.00 17.38
C ILE A 64 4.07 -2.79 18.68
N LEU A 65 4.68 -3.97 18.66
CA LEU A 65 4.80 -4.81 19.85
C LEU A 65 5.43 -4.07 21.07
N PRO A 66 6.52 -3.28 20.91
CA PRO A 66 7.06 -2.47 22.00
C PRO A 66 6.11 -1.33 22.42
N LEU A 67 5.36 -0.75 21.49
CA LEU A 67 4.40 0.33 21.75
C LEU A 67 3.28 -0.13 22.68
N LYS A 68 2.89 -1.42 22.64
CA LYS A 68 1.93 -2.02 23.58
C LYS A 68 2.31 -1.79 25.04
N TRP A 69 3.59 -1.93 25.36
CA TRP A 69 4.10 -1.73 26.72
C TRP A 69 4.23 -0.25 27.09
N ALA A 70 4.50 0.61 26.11
CA ALA A 70 4.65 2.05 26.30
C ALA A 70 3.31 2.82 26.37
N LEU A 71 2.24 2.30 25.74
CA LEU A 71 0.92 2.93 25.67
C LEU A 71 0.34 3.43 27.02
N PRO A 72 0.37 2.68 28.14
CA PRO A 72 -0.13 3.19 29.40
C PRO A 72 0.62 4.44 29.88
N PHE A 73 1.94 4.52 29.66
CA PHE A 73 2.75 5.69 29.99
C PHE A 73 2.43 6.88 29.07
N ILE A 74 2.25 6.62 27.78
CA ILE A 74 1.86 7.63 26.79
C ILE A 74 0.51 8.25 27.15
N LEU A 75 -0.48 7.44 27.56
CA LEU A 75 -1.79 7.93 28.00
C LEU A 75 -1.71 8.83 29.25
N VAL A 76 -0.81 8.52 30.18
CA VAL A 76 -0.56 9.36 31.35
C VAL A 76 0.06 10.70 30.94
N ILE A 77 1.04 10.69 30.04
CA ILE A 77 1.66 11.90 29.48
C ILE A 77 0.60 12.77 28.80
N ILE A 78 -0.23 12.19 27.93
CA ILE A 78 -1.33 12.91 27.26
C ILE A 78 -2.27 13.53 28.29
N ALA A 79 -2.63 12.80 29.34
CA ALA A 79 -3.50 13.33 30.39
C ALA A 79 -2.88 14.54 31.11
N PHE A 80 -1.58 14.51 31.42
CA PHE A 80 -0.89 15.66 32.03
C PHE A 80 -0.77 16.85 31.07
N VAL A 81 -0.39 16.61 29.82
CA VAL A 81 -0.28 17.67 28.80
C VAL A 81 -1.63 18.31 28.53
N SER A 82 -2.71 17.53 28.55
CA SER A 82 -4.07 18.04 28.36
C SER A 82 -4.53 18.99 29.48
N ILE A 83 -3.97 18.89 30.69
CA ILE A 83 -4.23 19.83 31.79
C ILE A 83 -3.59 21.19 31.49
N ILE A 84 -2.41 21.20 30.86
CA ILE A 84 -1.71 22.43 30.43
C ILE A 84 -2.44 23.07 29.25
N GLY A 85 -2.96 22.27 28.32
CA GLY A 85 -3.77 22.76 27.22
C GLY A 85 -4.43 21.64 26.42
N LEU A 86 -5.73 21.77 26.17
CA LEU A 86 -6.51 20.76 25.45
C LEU A 86 -6.06 20.59 23.99
N SER A 87 -5.64 21.66 23.33
CA SER A 87 -5.11 21.61 21.96
C SER A 87 -3.83 20.78 21.86
N LEU A 88 -2.93 20.88 22.85
CA LEU A 88 -1.71 20.09 22.93
C LEU A 88 -2.01 18.60 23.18
N GLY A 89 -3.00 18.32 24.02
CA GLY A 89 -3.48 16.95 24.22
C GLY A 89 -4.02 16.34 22.93
N LEU A 90 -4.83 17.10 22.18
CA LEU A 90 -5.38 16.67 20.90
C LEU A 90 -4.31 16.45 19.84
N SER A 91 -3.29 17.31 19.74
CA SER A 91 -2.21 17.13 18.76
C SER A 91 -1.46 15.81 19.00
N LEU A 92 -1.13 15.49 20.25
CA LEU A 92 -0.46 14.22 20.58
C LEU A 92 -1.32 13.00 20.22
N ILE A 93 -2.64 13.09 20.43
CA ILE A 93 -3.57 12.02 20.03
C ILE A 93 -3.54 11.86 18.50
N ILE A 94 -3.60 12.96 17.76
CA ILE A 94 -3.54 12.96 16.29
C ILE A 94 -2.21 12.38 15.78
N ASP A 95 -1.08 12.68 16.43
CA ASP A 95 0.23 12.14 16.06
C ASP A 95 0.28 10.61 16.23
N ILE A 96 -0.30 10.09 17.32
CA ILE A 96 -0.41 8.63 17.56
C ILE A 96 -1.31 7.98 16.51
N PHE A 97 -2.46 8.59 16.19
CA PHE A 97 -3.33 8.07 15.12
C PHE A 97 -2.63 8.09 13.76
N SER A 98 -1.88 9.16 13.46
CA SER A 98 -1.13 9.29 12.19
C SER A 98 -0.05 8.23 12.08
N PHE A 99 0.69 7.96 13.17
CA PHE A 99 1.63 6.84 13.22
C PHE A 99 0.91 5.51 12.99
N SER A 100 -0.20 5.26 13.70
CA SER A 100 -1.01 4.06 13.53
C SER A 100 -1.49 3.85 12.09
N TYR A 101 -1.81 4.92 11.36
CA TYR A 101 -2.30 4.88 9.98
C TYR A 101 -1.19 4.78 8.92
N PHE A 102 0.09 4.88 9.32
CA PHE A 102 1.23 4.94 8.41
C PHE A 102 1.35 3.71 7.48
N HIS A 103 1.05 2.51 7.96
CA HIS A 103 1.12 1.31 7.13
C HIS A 103 0.08 1.31 5.99
N PHE A 104 -1.11 1.89 6.20
CA PHE A 104 -2.12 2.05 5.15
C PHE A 104 -1.65 3.04 4.07
N THR A 105 -1.07 4.16 4.46
CA THR A 105 -0.54 5.14 3.50
C THR A 105 0.64 4.57 2.71
N LEU A 106 1.44 3.71 3.34
CA LEU A 106 2.51 2.99 2.67
C LEU A 106 1.97 1.97 1.67
N PHE A 107 0.91 1.22 2.00
CA PHE A 107 0.26 0.30 1.06
C PHE A 107 -0.27 1.04 -0.17
N TYR A 108 -1.06 2.10 0.04
CA TYR A 108 -1.59 2.95 -1.04
C TYR A 108 -0.46 3.56 -1.89
N SER A 109 0.60 4.06 -1.26
CA SER A 109 1.72 4.65 -1.99
C SER A 109 2.44 3.62 -2.86
N MET A 110 2.61 2.39 -2.36
CA MET A 110 3.23 1.29 -3.12
C MET A 110 2.36 0.85 -4.28
N THR A 111 1.06 0.58 -4.06
CA THR A 111 0.13 0.15 -5.12
C THR A 111 -0.01 1.23 -6.19
N SER A 112 -0.15 2.50 -5.79
CA SER A 112 -0.24 3.63 -6.71
C SER A 112 1.01 3.78 -7.58
N ARG A 113 2.23 3.62 -7.01
CA ARG A 113 3.48 3.65 -7.78
C ARG A 113 3.57 2.51 -8.79
N ILE A 114 3.26 1.29 -8.36
CA ILE A 114 3.27 0.10 -9.23
C ILE A 114 2.29 0.30 -10.38
N TYR A 115 1.06 0.74 -10.08
CA TYR A 115 0.04 1.02 -11.09
C TYR A 115 0.49 2.09 -12.10
N HIS A 116 1.04 3.20 -11.60
CA HIS A 116 1.49 4.29 -12.46
C HIS A 116 2.62 3.85 -13.41
N TRP A 117 3.60 3.09 -12.89
CA TRP A 117 4.64 2.49 -13.71
C TRP A 117 4.08 1.50 -14.72
N HIS A 118 3.12 0.65 -14.33
CA HIS A 118 2.51 -0.35 -15.22
C HIS A 118 1.76 0.30 -16.38
N ILE A 119 0.97 1.35 -16.12
CA ILE A 119 0.30 2.14 -17.17
C ILE A 119 1.31 2.83 -18.07
N GLY A 120 2.35 3.44 -17.51
CA GLY A 120 3.42 4.08 -18.29
C GLY A 120 4.11 3.10 -19.25
N LEU A 121 4.40 1.88 -18.79
CA LEU A 121 4.97 0.81 -19.61
C LEU A 121 4.02 0.38 -20.75
N LEU A 122 2.72 0.21 -20.46
CA LEU A 122 1.72 -0.12 -21.47
C LEU A 122 1.61 0.97 -22.54
N ILE A 123 1.57 2.25 -22.14
CA ILE A 123 1.50 3.38 -23.07
C ILE A 123 2.77 3.45 -23.93
N SER A 124 3.94 3.26 -23.33
CA SER A 124 5.22 3.26 -24.04
C SER A 124 5.26 2.17 -25.12
N LEU A 125 4.86 0.95 -24.78
CA LEU A 125 4.80 -0.17 -25.71
C LEU A 125 3.70 0.00 -26.78
N PHE A 126 2.59 0.64 -26.44
CA PHE A 126 1.55 0.97 -27.41
C PHE A 126 2.07 1.95 -28.48
N HIS A 127 2.90 2.92 -28.10
CA HIS A 127 3.57 3.79 -29.07
C HIS A 127 4.60 3.03 -29.93
N LEU A 128 5.30 2.05 -29.35
CA LEU A 128 6.20 1.18 -30.10
C LEU A 128 5.47 0.44 -31.23
N PHE A 129 4.25 -0.07 -31.00
CA PHE A 129 3.43 -0.68 -32.07
C PHE A 129 2.99 0.27 -33.16
N GLN A 130 2.76 1.54 -32.80
CA GLN A 130 2.46 2.57 -33.78
C GLN A 130 3.69 3.02 -34.58
N GLY A 131 4.86 2.45 -34.32
CA GLY A 131 6.12 2.87 -34.93
C GLY A 131 6.57 4.26 -34.47
N LYS A 132 6.13 4.70 -33.28
CA LYS A 132 6.44 6.04 -32.74
C LYS A 132 7.48 5.95 -31.63
N LYS A 133 8.53 6.77 -31.72
CA LYS A 133 9.55 6.96 -30.68
C LYS A 133 9.44 8.36 -30.10
N TYR A 134 9.50 8.47 -28.77
CA TYR A 134 9.57 9.78 -28.12
C TYR A 134 10.96 10.40 -28.34
N ASN A 135 11.00 11.56 -28.98
CA ASN A 135 12.23 12.32 -29.19
C ASN A 135 12.38 13.35 -28.07
N VAL A 136 13.33 13.10 -27.16
CA VAL A 136 13.62 13.96 -26.00
C VAL A 136 14.06 15.37 -26.44
N LEU A 137 14.76 15.50 -27.57
CA LEU A 137 15.28 16.79 -28.06
C LEU A 137 14.17 17.71 -28.57
N ARG A 138 13.08 17.14 -29.09
CA ARG A 138 11.96 17.87 -29.69
C ARG A 138 10.66 17.76 -28.89
N ASN A 139 10.71 17.11 -27.73
CA ASN A 139 9.59 16.86 -26.83
C ASN A 139 8.32 16.36 -27.56
N ARG A 140 8.46 15.44 -28.52
CA ARG A 140 7.35 14.92 -29.33
C ARG A 140 7.58 13.48 -29.76
N PHE A 141 6.51 12.76 -30.08
CA PHE A 141 6.57 11.44 -30.70
C PHE A 141 6.79 11.57 -32.21
N GLU A 142 7.84 10.94 -32.72
CA GLU A 142 8.17 10.91 -34.14
C GLU A 142 8.11 9.47 -34.67
N PRO A 143 7.73 9.26 -35.95
CA PRO A 143 7.89 7.96 -36.60
C PRO A 143 9.36 7.52 -36.55
N SER A 144 9.58 6.24 -36.27
CA SER A 144 10.92 5.64 -36.21
C SER A 144 10.86 4.27 -36.85
N ASP A 145 11.88 3.94 -37.63
CA ASP A 145 12.00 2.62 -38.25
C ASP A 145 12.48 1.62 -37.20
N PHE A 146 11.54 0.85 -36.64
CA PHE A 146 11.85 -0.25 -35.73
C PHE A 146 12.11 -1.53 -36.52
N SER A 147 13.13 -2.28 -36.13
CA SER A 147 13.38 -3.59 -36.76
C SER A 147 12.30 -4.60 -36.36
N SER A 148 12.04 -5.59 -37.21
CA SER A 148 11.02 -6.62 -36.96
C SER A 148 11.21 -7.34 -35.62
N ASN A 149 12.47 -7.56 -35.21
CA ASN A 149 12.79 -8.17 -33.92
C ASN A 149 12.40 -7.30 -32.72
N GLN A 150 12.58 -5.97 -32.82
CA GLN A 150 12.17 -5.04 -31.77
C GLN A 150 10.65 -4.98 -31.62
N LEU A 151 9.94 -4.97 -32.75
CA LEU A 151 8.48 -4.98 -32.75
C LEU A 151 7.96 -6.27 -32.11
N LEU A 152 8.51 -7.43 -32.49
CA LEU A 152 8.15 -8.73 -31.92
C LEU A 152 8.36 -8.77 -30.40
N LEU A 153 9.53 -8.33 -29.93
CA LEU A 153 9.83 -8.27 -28.50
C LEU A 153 8.84 -7.36 -27.76
N GLY A 154 8.53 -6.20 -28.35
CA GLY A 154 7.50 -5.29 -27.85
C GLY A 154 6.14 -5.97 -27.73
N THR A 155 5.73 -6.74 -28.73
CA THR A 155 4.44 -7.47 -28.74
C THR A 155 4.38 -8.50 -27.62
N ILE A 156 5.45 -9.27 -27.42
CA ILE A 156 5.54 -10.25 -26.34
C ILE A 156 5.47 -9.54 -24.98
N MET A 157 6.23 -8.46 -24.77
CA MET A 157 6.20 -7.72 -23.51
C MET A 157 4.83 -7.09 -23.23
N PHE A 158 4.21 -6.49 -24.24
CA PHE A 158 2.90 -5.85 -24.10
C PHE A 158 1.80 -6.85 -23.77
N THR A 159 1.77 -7.99 -24.46
CA THR A 159 0.80 -9.04 -24.18
C THR A 159 0.94 -9.53 -22.73
N VAL A 160 2.16 -9.82 -22.27
CA VAL A 160 2.42 -10.20 -20.87
C VAL A 160 1.95 -9.11 -19.90
N LEU A 161 2.33 -7.84 -20.11
CA LEU A 161 1.92 -6.73 -19.22
C LEU A 161 0.40 -6.52 -19.22
N THR A 162 -0.27 -6.71 -20.35
CA THR A 162 -1.73 -6.60 -20.46
C THR A 162 -2.42 -7.71 -19.68
N PHE A 163 -1.88 -8.93 -19.72
CA PHE A 163 -2.39 -10.05 -18.89
C PHE A 163 -2.14 -9.86 -17.39
N LEU A 164 -1.07 -9.15 -17.01
CA LEU A 164 -0.78 -8.82 -15.61
C LEU A 164 -1.60 -7.63 -15.09
N PHE A 165 -2.10 -6.77 -15.98
CA PHE A 165 -2.78 -5.53 -15.62
C PHE A 165 -3.96 -5.70 -14.66
N PRO A 166 -4.88 -6.67 -14.84
CA PRO A 166 -6.00 -6.86 -13.92
C PRO A 166 -5.56 -7.08 -12.48
N THR A 167 -4.44 -7.78 -12.28
CA THR A 167 -3.90 -8.04 -10.93
C THR A 167 -3.43 -6.74 -10.29
N VAL A 168 -2.60 -5.97 -11.00
CA VAL A 168 -2.11 -4.66 -10.51
C VAL A 168 -3.27 -3.70 -10.23
N PHE A 169 -4.29 -3.70 -11.10
CA PHE A 169 -5.45 -2.82 -10.98
C PHE A 169 -6.29 -3.14 -9.74
N VAL A 170 -6.59 -4.42 -9.47
CA VAL A 170 -7.39 -4.80 -8.28
C VAL A 170 -6.66 -4.44 -6.99
N TYR A 171 -5.34 -4.66 -6.92
CA TYR A 171 -4.53 -4.23 -5.77
C TYR A 171 -4.57 -2.71 -5.57
N TYR A 172 -4.49 -1.92 -6.65
CA TYR A 172 -4.60 -0.47 -6.58
C TYR A 172 -5.99 0.02 -6.14
N LEU A 173 -7.07 -0.67 -6.51
CA LEU A 173 -8.41 -0.27 -6.08
C LEU A 173 -8.69 -0.57 -4.60
N LEU A 174 -8.07 -1.61 -4.05
CA LEU A 174 -8.32 -2.05 -2.67
C LEU A 174 -7.49 -1.31 -1.62
N PHE A 175 -6.30 -0.83 -1.98
CA PHE A 175 -5.37 -0.16 -1.07
C PHE A 175 -5.07 1.26 -1.54
#